data_AF-A0A0K8MDX2-F1
#
_entry.id   AF-A0A0K8MDX2-F1
#
_cell.length_a   1.000
_cell.length_b   1.000
_cell.length_c   1.000
_cell.angle_alpha   90.00
_cell.angle_beta   90.00
_cell.angle_gamma   90.00
#
_symmetry.space_group_name_H-M   'P 1'
#
loop_
_entity.id
_entity.type
_entity.pdbx_description
1 polymer ?
#
loop_
_entity_poly.entity_id
_entity_poly.type
_entity_poly.pdbx_seq_one_letter_code
_entity_poly.pdbx_strand_id
1 'polypeptide(L)'
;MQDEKILKRVLYRACYRGGKEADRILGSFAKTHATSLSAQELEDLDALLQCDDGDIFAWLEQIEPVPSKFDTPALQILRNYTKLLKT
;
A
#
# COMPACT_ATOMS: atom_id res chain seq x y z
N MET A 1 0.34 -15.80 14.53
CA MET A 1 -0.68 -15.09 15.35
C MET A 1 -0.53 -13.57 15.34
N GLN A 2 0.61 -12.99 14.94
CA GLN A 2 0.77 -11.53 14.81
C GLN A 2 0.36 -11.00 13.42
N ASP A 3 0.62 -11.77 12.37
CA ASP A 3 0.37 -11.40 10.96
C ASP A 3 -1.11 -11.09 10.68
N GLU A 4 -2.02 -11.83 11.32
CA GLU A 4 -3.47 -11.63 11.15
C GLU A 4 -3.95 -10.27 11.67
N LYS A 5 -3.33 -9.75 12.74
CA LYS A 5 -3.67 -8.43 13.29
C LYS A 5 -3.21 -7.31 12.36
N ILE A 6 -1.99 -7.44 11.82
CA ILE A 6 -1.42 -6.47 10.89
C ILE A 6 -2.21 -6.48 9.59
N LEU A 7 -2.51 -7.66 9.04
CA LEU A 7 -3.36 -7.82 7.86
C LEU A 7 -4.72 -7.13 8.01
N LYS A 8 -5.41 -7.34 9.13
CA LYS A 8 -6.70 -6.67 9.41
C LYS A 8 -6.54 -5.15 9.45
N ARG A 9 -5.47 -4.63 10.05
CA ARG A 9 -5.18 -3.19 10.11
C ARG A 9 -4.86 -2.61 8.74
N VAL A 10 -4.05 -3.30 7.95
CA VAL A 10 -3.71 -2.95 6.56
C VAL A 10 -4.97 -2.89 5.71
N LEU A 11 -5.80 -3.94 5.73
CA LEU A 11 -7.05 -3.98 4.96
C LEU A 11 -8.00 -2.86 5.35
N TYR A 12 -8.12 -2.57 6.65
CA TYR A 12 -8.92 -1.46 7.14
C TYR A 12 -8.37 -0.12 6.63
N ARG A 13 -7.07 0.16 6.84
CA ARG A 13 -6.44 1.42 6.40
C ARG A 13 -6.41 1.60 4.89
N ALA A 14 -6.43 0.52 4.11
CA ALA A 14 -6.49 0.58 2.65
C ALA A 14 -7.91 0.81 2.12
N CYS A 15 -8.95 0.45 2.89
CA CYS A 15 -10.35 0.56 2.48
C CYS A 15 -11.11 1.74 3.10
N TYR A 16 -10.55 2.38 4.14
CA TYR A 16 -11.17 3.49 4.87
C TYR A 16 -10.30 4.75 4.78
N ARG A 17 -10.15 5.28 3.58
CA ARG A 17 -9.44 6.54 3.31
C ARG A 17 -10.38 7.66 2.94
N GLY A 18 -9.85 8.88 2.94
CA GLY A 18 -10.64 10.07 2.61
C GLY A 18 -11.03 10.16 1.14
N GLY A 19 -10.25 9.54 0.24
CA GLY A 19 -10.45 9.59 -1.20
C GLY A 19 -11.00 8.29 -1.78
N LYS A 20 -12.13 8.37 -2.51
CA LYS A 20 -12.73 7.22 -3.23
C LYS A 20 -11.78 6.50 -4.19
N GLU A 21 -10.88 7.26 -4.83
CA GLU A 21 -9.91 6.70 -5.76
C GLU A 21 -8.76 5.98 -5.02
N ALA A 22 -8.33 6.53 -3.89
CA ALA A 22 -7.37 5.88 -3.00
C ALA A 22 -7.92 4.55 -2.48
N ASP A 23 -9.17 4.55 -1.99
CA ASP A 23 -9.86 3.35 -1.54
C ASP A 23 -9.97 2.29 -2.64
N ARG A 24 -10.27 2.71 -3.86
CA ARG A 24 -10.42 1.79 -5.00
C ARG A 24 -9.09 1.13 -5.34
N ILE A 25 -8.01 1.90 -5.44
CA ILE A 25 -6.69 1.39 -5.83
C ILE A 25 -6.06 0.62 -4.68
N LEU A 26 -5.89 1.26 -3.52
CA LEU A 26 -5.22 0.68 -2.36
C LEU A 26 -6.04 -0.45 -1.74
N GLY A 27 -7.36 -0.30 -1.64
CA GLY A 27 -8.24 -1.32 -1.10
C GLY A 27 -8.31 -2.56 -1.98
N SER A 28 -8.33 -2.41 -3.31
CA SER A 28 -8.25 -3.54 -4.24
C SER A 28 -6.88 -4.23 -4.14
N PHE A 29 -5.79 -3.46 -4.15
CA PHE A 29 -4.44 -3.98 -3.94
C PHE A 29 -4.32 -4.79 -2.64
N ALA A 30 -4.74 -4.22 -1.51
CA ALA A 30 -4.62 -4.87 -0.21
C ALA A 30 -5.46 -6.15 -0.15
N LYS A 31 -6.67 -6.18 -0.72
CA LYS A 31 -7.49 -7.40 -0.78
C LYS A 31 -6.85 -8.51 -1.61
N THR A 32 -6.16 -8.17 -2.69
CA THR A 32 -5.54 -9.14 -3.60
C THR A 32 -4.16 -9.60 -3.12
N HIS A 33 -3.34 -8.69 -2.61
CA HIS A 33 -1.92 -8.94 -2.34
C HIS A 33 -1.60 -9.12 -0.85
N ALA A 34 -2.32 -8.47 0.09
CA ALA A 34 -1.92 -8.47 1.50
C ALA A 34 -1.93 -9.88 2.14
N THR A 35 -2.75 -10.80 1.64
CA THR A 35 -2.77 -12.20 2.10
C THR A 35 -1.58 -13.03 1.61
N SER A 36 -0.92 -12.60 0.54
CA SER A 36 0.29 -13.23 -0.02
C SER A 36 1.61 -12.62 0.49
N LEU A 37 1.54 -11.49 1.19
CA LEU A 37 2.72 -10.81 1.73
C LEU A 37 3.25 -11.55 2.98
N SER A 38 4.56 -11.53 3.14
CA SER A 38 5.24 -11.96 4.36
C SER A 38 4.97 -10.98 5.52
N ALA A 39 5.30 -11.41 6.75
CA ALA A 39 5.14 -10.58 7.95
C ALA A 39 5.87 -9.23 7.82
N GLN A 40 7.10 -9.23 7.30
CA GLN A 40 7.89 -8.01 7.11
C GLN A 40 7.26 -7.09 6.06
N GLU A 41 6.79 -7.64 4.94
CA GLU A 41 6.13 -6.85 3.90
C GLU A 41 4.78 -6.28 4.36
N LEU A 42 4.06 -6.99 5.23
CA LEU A 42 2.85 -6.49 5.87
C LEU A 42 3.14 -5.34 6.83
N GLU A 43 4.25 -5.38 7.58
CA GLU A 43 4.69 -4.27 8.41
C GLU A 43 5.09 -3.06 7.58
N ASP A 44 5.84 -3.27 6.49
CA ASP A 44 6.23 -2.22 5.55
C ASP A 44 5.00 -1.57 4.91
N LEU A 45 4.02 -2.38 4.51
CA LEU A 45 2.76 -1.89 3.95
C LEU A 45 1.94 -1.15 5.01
N ASP A 46 1.90 -1.61 6.25
CA ASP A 46 1.21 -0.92 7.35
C ASP A 46 1.87 0.42 7.70
N ALA A 47 3.19 0.53 7.58
CA ALA A 47 3.92 1.77 7.74
C ALA A 47 3.67 2.73 6.56
N LEU A 48 3.67 2.22 5.33
CA LEU A 48 3.32 3.00 4.14
C LEU A 48 1.90 3.54 4.23
N LEU A 49 0.95 2.71 4.67
CA LEU A 49 -0.45 3.08 4.87
C LEU A 49 -0.67 4.02 6.08
N GLN A 50 0.36 4.46 6.79
CA GLN A 50 0.23 5.56 7.75
C GLN A 50 0.46 6.93 7.11
N CYS A 51 1.01 6.97 5.89
CA CYS A 51 1.18 8.20 5.14
C CYS A 51 -0.12 8.65 4.47
N ASP A 52 -0.16 9.94 4.14
CA ASP A 52 -1.26 10.55 3.40
C ASP A 52 -1.32 10.03 1.97
N ASP A 53 -2.53 9.98 1.43
CA ASP A 53 -2.77 9.46 0.08
C ASP A 53 -1.95 10.21 -0.97
N GLY A 54 -1.86 11.53 -0.84
CA GLY A 54 -1.10 12.39 -1.74
C GLY A 54 0.37 11.97 -1.84
N ASP A 55 1.02 11.72 -0.71
CA ASP A 55 2.41 11.30 -0.64
C ASP A 55 2.59 9.93 -1.29
N ILE A 56 1.73 8.97 -0.94
CA ILE A 56 1.78 7.61 -1.49
C ILE A 56 1.66 7.68 -3.02
N PHE A 57 0.70 8.44 -3.55
CA PHE A 57 0.53 8.59 -5.00
C PHE A 57 1.70 9.33 -5.65
N ALA A 58 2.25 10.37 -5.02
CA ALA A 58 3.42 11.09 -5.53
C ALA A 58 4.64 10.15 -5.68
N TRP A 59 4.86 9.25 -4.73
CA TRP A 59 5.91 8.24 -4.78
C TRP A 59 5.65 7.19 -5.87
N LEU A 60 4.40 6.74 -6.02
CA LEU A 60 4.02 5.76 -7.05
C LEU A 60 4.26 6.33 -8.47
N GLU A 61 3.88 7.58 -8.69
CA GLU A 61 4.06 8.30 -9.97
C GLU A 61 5.49 8.82 -10.20
N GLN A 62 6.40 8.70 -9.23
CA GLN A 62 7.76 9.30 -9.28
C GLN A 62 7.76 10.82 -9.37
N ILE A 63 6.70 11.46 -8.88
CA ILE A 63 6.65 12.92 -8.76
C ILE A 63 7.62 13.37 -7.67
N GLU A 64 7.71 12.58 -6.58
CA GLU A 64 8.63 12.81 -5.47
C GLU A 64 9.55 11.62 -5.22
N PRO A 65 10.76 11.85 -4.68
CA PRO A 65 11.66 10.76 -4.31
C PRO A 65 11.07 9.96 -3.15
N VAL A 66 11.13 8.63 -3.28
CA VAL A 66 10.71 7.71 -2.22
C VAL A 66 11.68 7.84 -1.04
N PRO A 67 11.21 8.13 0.19
CA PRO A 67 12.06 8.11 1.37
C PRO A 67 12.64 6.70 1.58
N SER A 68 13.90 6.57 2.00
CA SER A 68 14.56 5.26 2.17
C SER A 68 13.82 4.30 3.10
N LYS A 69 13.02 4.82 4.04
CA LYS A 69 12.15 4.02 4.92
C LYS A 69 10.98 3.31 4.20
N PHE A 70 10.64 3.77 3.00
CA PHE A 70 9.53 3.25 2.19
C PHE A 70 10.01 2.64 0.87
N ASP A 71 11.32 2.62 0.62
CA ASP A 71 11.92 1.89 -0.50
C ASP A 71 11.94 0.39 -0.17
N THR A 72 10.74 -0.17 -0.06
CA THR A 72 10.49 -1.56 0.34
C THR A 72 9.87 -2.34 -0.81
N PRO A 73 9.97 -3.69 -0.80
CA PRO A 73 9.31 -4.53 -1.79
C PRO A 73 7.81 -4.25 -1.91
N ALA A 74 7.13 -3.98 -0.79
CA ALA A 74 5.70 -3.66 -0.75
C ALA A 74 5.34 -2.46 -1.64
N LEU A 75 6.15 -1.39 -1.62
CA LEU A 75 5.94 -0.22 -2.48
C LEU A 75 6.12 -0.57 -3.96
N GLN A 76 7.11 -1.40 -4.30
CA GLN A 76 7.36 -1.81 -5.69
C GLN A 76 6.22 -2.68 -6.23
N ILE A 77 5.66 -3.58 -5.41
CA ILE A 77 4.50 -4.38 -5.78
C ILE A 77 3.29 -3.47 -6.00
N LEU A 78 3.03 -2.52 -5.09
CA LEU A 78 1.93 -1.55 -5.24
C LEU A 78 2.10 -0.71 -6.52
N ARG A 79 3.31 -0.24 -6.80
CA ARG A 79 3.63 0.50 -8.02
C ARG A 79 3.37 -0.29 -9.29
N ASN A 80 3.73 -1.57 -9.31
CA ASN A 80 3.47 -2.42 -10.45
C ASN A 80 1.98 -2.65 -10.63
N TYR A 81 1.25 -2.84 -9.53
CA TYR A 81 -0.22 -2.96 -9.55
C TYR A 81 -0.89 -1.72 -10.13
N THR A 82 -0.49 -0.51 -9.71
CA THR A 82 -1.08 0.73 -10.24
C THR A 82 -0.79 0.96 -11.72
N LYS A 83 0.41 0.58 -12.20
CA LYS A 83 0.74 0.61 -13.64
C LYS A 83 -0.14 -0.32 -14.46
N LEU A 84 -0.41 -1.53 -13.96
CA LEU A 84 -1.27 -2.51 -14.64
C LEU A 84 -2.72 -2.03 -14.78
N LEU A 85 -3.22 -1.22 -13.84
CA LEU A 85 -4.57 -0.65 -13.90
C LEU A 85 -4.72 0.48 -14.92
N LYS A 86 -3.61 1.09 -15.35
CA LYS A 86 -3.60 2.19 -16.34
C LYS A 86 -3.37 1.71 -17.77
N THR A 87 -3.16 0.41 -17.98
CA THR A 87 -2.93 -0.22 -19.29
C THR A 87 -4.24 -0.80 -19.83
#